data_AF-A0A3D2M6E3-F1
#
_entry.id   AF-A0A3D2M6E3-F1
#
_cell.length_a   1.000
_cell.length_b   1.000
_cell.length_c   1.000
_cell.angle_alpha   90.00
_cell.angle_beta   90.00
_cell.angle_gamma   90.00
#
_symmetry.space_group_name_H-M   'P 1'
#
loop_
_entity.id
_entity.type
_entity.pdbx_description
1 polymer ?
#
loop_
_entity_poly.entity_id
_entity_poly.type
_entity_poly.pdbx_seq_one_letter_code
_entity_poly.pdbx_strand_id
1 'polypeptide(L)' 'LIATGGTLVAAAQLVRRMGAQIHEAAAIIDLPELGGSRKLQDMGIPTFTLTAFELNER' A
#
# COMPACT_ATOMS: atom_id res chain seq x y z
N LEU A 1 -7.89 -1.47 1.42
CA LEU A 1 -7.92 -0.66 0.19
C LEU A 1 -6.68 0.22 0.18
N ILE A 2 -6.02 0.35 -0.96
CA ILE A 2 -4.87 1.23 -1.15
C ILE A 2 -5.30 2.36 -2.09
N ALA A 3 -5.32 3.59 -1.58
CA ALA A 3 -5.57 4.81 -2.35
C ALA A 3 -4.26 5.60 -2.46
N THR A 4 -4.12 6.70 -1.71
CA THR A 4 -2.87 7.48 -1.63
C THR A 4 -1.78 6.80 -0.77
N GLY A 5 -2.12 5.71 -0.07
CA GLY A 5 -1.20 4.92 0.76
C GLY A 5 -0.77 5.56 2.08
N GLY A 6 -1.21 6.79 2.41
CA GLY A 6 -0.75 7.53 3.59
C GLY A 6 -0.86 6.76 4.92
N THR A 7 -2.00 6.11 5.15
CA THR A 7 -2.24 5.33 6.38
C THR A 7 -1.32 4.11 6.48
N LEU A 8 -1.11 3.39 5.37
CA LEU A 8 -0.22 2.22 5.33
C LEU A 8 1.25 2.63 5.52
N VAL A 9 1.65 3.77 4.97
CA VAL A 9 3.00 4.34 5.19
C VAL A 9 3.21 4.70 6.66
N ALA A 10 2.25 5.38 7.30
CA ALA A 10 2.33 5.72 8.72
C ALA A 10 2.38 4.45 9.60
N ALA A 11 1.53 3.46 9.30
CA ALA A 11 1.54 2.17 10.00
C ALA A 11 2.88 1.44 9.83
N ALA A 12 3.43 1.37 8.61
CA ALA A 12 4.72 0.76 8.34
C ALA A 12 5.86 1.43 9.12
N GLN A 13 5.84 2.76 9.24
CA GLN A 13 6.82 3.48 10.03
C GLN A 13 6.70 3.16 11.53
N LEU A 14 5.48 3.05 12.07
CA LEU A 14 5.26 2.65 13.46
C LEU A 14 5.77 1.23 13.73
N VAL A 15 5.41 0.27 12.86
CA VAL A 15 5.84 -1.13 12.97
C VAL A 15 7.38 -1.24 12.91
N ARG A 16 8.04 -0.53 11.98
CA ARG A 16 9.51 -0.49 11.92
C ARG A 16 10.14 0.09 13.17
N ARG A 17 9.56 1.15 13.77
CA ARG A 17 10.04 1.74 15.03
C ARG A 17 9.96 0.77 16.21
N MET A 18 9.07 -0.21 16.16
CA MET A 18 8.97 -1.28 17.16
C MET A 18 9.99 -2.41 16.93
N GLY A 19 10.85 -2.31 15.91
CA GLY A 19 11.86 -3.31 15.58
C GLY A 19 11.34 -4.49 14.75
N ALA A 20 10.10 -4.43 14.27
CA ALA A 20 9.52 -5.49 13.45
C ALA A 20 9.93 -5.37 11.98
N GLN A 21 10.07 -6.53 11.33
CA GLN A 21 10.24 -6.63 9.88
C GLN A 21 8.88 -6.73 9.20
N ILE A 22 8.67 -5.94 8.16
CA ILE A 22 7.43 -5.97 7.37
C ILE A 22 7.65 -6.93 6.22
N HIS A 23 6.85 -8.00 6.19
CA HIS A 23 6.88 -8.96 5.10
C HIS A 23 6.13 -8.44 3.86
N GLU A 24 4.91 -7.92 4.05
CA GLU A 24 4.03 -7.48 2.97
C GLU A 24 2.95 -6.52 3.50
N ALA A 25 2.42 -5.66 2.61
CA ALA A 25 1.14 -4.98 2.79
C ALA A 25 0.08 -5.60 1.85
N ALA A 26 -0.95 -6.22 2.43
CA ALA A 26 -2.05 -6.82 1.66
C ALA A 26 -3.32 -5.97 1.76
N ALA A 27 -4.05 -5.84 0.65
CA ALA A 27 -5.34 -5.17 0.61
C ALA A 27 -6.30 -5.85 -0.38
N ILE A 28 -7.61 -5.67 -0.20
CA ILE A 28 -8.59 -6.22 -1.16
C ILE A 28 -8.54 -5.44 -2.49
N ILE A 29 -8.48 -4.10 -2.41
CA ILE A 29 -8.60 -3.18 -3.56
C ILE A 29 -7.35 -2.29 -3.63
N ASP A 30 -6.80 -2.13 -4.82
CA ASP A 30 -5.88 -1.03 -5.19
C ASP A 30 -6.58 0.01 -6.08
N LEU A 31 -6.21 1.28 -5.92
CA LEU A 31 -6.51 2.38 -6.84
C LEU A 31 -5.18 2.91 -7.38
N PRO A 32 -4.60 2.28 -8.42
CA PRO A 32 -3.22 2.52 -8.83
C PRO A 32 -2.92 3.97 -9.21
N GLU A 33 -3.90 4.66 -9.79
CA GLU A 33 -3.81 6.08 -10.18
C GLU A 33 -3.53 7.02 -9.00
N LEU A 34 -3.87 6.61 -7.78
CA LEU A 34 -3.60 7.38 -6.55
C LEU A 34 -2.20 7.10 -5.97
N GLY A 35 -1.45 6.17 -6.56
CA GLY A 35 -0.01 5.96 -6.31
C GLY A 35 0.36 5.33 -4.97
N GLY A 36 -0.60 4.93 -4.14
CA GLY A 36 -0.32 4.39 -2.80
C GLY A 36 0.43 3.06 -2.82
N SER A 37 0.08 2.15 -3.71
CA SER A 37 0.76 0.84 -3.84
C SER A 37 2.18 1.02 -4.33
N ARG A 38 2.41 1.89 -5.31
CA ARG A 38 3.75 2.26 -5.77
C ARG A 38 4.60 2.84 -4.64
N LYS A 39 4.03 3.74 -3.84
CA LYS A 39 4.73 4.34 -2.68
C LYS A 39 5.17 3.29 -1.65
N LEU A 40 4.38 2.25 -1.41
CA LEU A 40 4.76 1.15 -0.52
C LEU A 40 5.88 0.30 -1.11
N GLN A 41 5.81 -0.02 -2.40
CA GLN A 41 6.85 -0.75 -3.12
C GLN A 41 8.19 0.01 -3.12
N ASP A 42 8.16 1.32 -3.35
CA ASP A 42 9.35 2.18 -3.28
C ASP A 42 9.96 2.23 -1.86
N MET A 43 9.17 1.98 -0.82
CA MET A 43 9.65 1.81 0.57
C MET A 43 10.19 0.41 0.87
N GLY A 44 10.25 -0.47 -0.12
CA GLY A 44 10.67 -1.87 0.03
C GLY A 44 9.62 -2.73 0.75
N ILE A 45 8.34 -2.37 0.64
CA ILE A 45 7.23 -3.15 1.19
C ILE A 45 6.52 -3.86 0.03
N PRO A 46 6.67 -5.19 -0.10
CA PRO A 46 5.88 -5.97 -1.05
C PRO A 46 4.40 -5.68 -0.87
N THR A 47 3.65 -5.62 -1.96
CA THR A 47 2.24 -5.25 -1.92
C THR A 47 1.44 -6.23 -2.75
N PHE A 48 0.42 -6.85 -2.13
CA PHE A 48 -0.51 -7.76 -2.78
C PHE A 48 -1.92 -7.19 -2.72
N THR A 49 -2.65 -7.24 -3.85
CA THR A 49 -4.07 -6.90 -3.89
C THR A 49 -4.90 -7.94 -4.62
N LEU A 50 -6.15 -8.14 -4.19
CA LEU A 50 -7.07 -9.08 -4.84
C LEU A 50 -7.63 -8.53 -6.16
N THR A 51 -7.83 -7.22 -6.23
CA THR A 51 -8.32 -6.54 -7.44
C THR A 51 -7.83 -5.10 -7.46
N ALA A 52 -7.80 -4.50 -8.65
CA ALA A 52 -7.56 -3.09 -8.87
C ALA A 52 -8.73 -2.46 -9.62
N PHE A 53 -9.00 -1.18 -9.37
CA PHE A 53 -10.00 -0.40 -10.09
C PHE A 53 -9.38 0.90 -10.62
N GLU A 54 -9.89 1.36 -11.76
CA GLU A 54 -9.56 2.65 -12.36
C GLU A 54 -10.53 3.72 -11.84
N LEU A 55 -10.06 4.98 -11.73
CA LEU A 55 -10.91 6.10 -11.30
C LEU A 55 -11.92 6.51 -12.37
N ASN A 56 -11.66 6.16 -13.62
CA ASN A 56 -12.50 6.47 -14.76
C ASN A 56 -12.84 5.21 -15.53
N GLU A 57 -13.92 4.54 -15.14
CA GLU A 57 -14.63 3.62 -16.04
C GLU A 57 -15.59 4.48 -16.89
N ARG A 58 -15.28 4.63 -18.19
CA ARG A 58 -16.30 5.06 -19.17
C ARG A 58 -17.16 3.86 -19.56
#